data_AF-A0A967W863-F1
#
_entry.id   AF-A0A967W863-F1
#
_cell.length_a   1.000
_cell.length_b   1.000
_cell.length_c   1.000
_cell.angle_alpha   90.00
_cell.angle_beta   90.00
_cell.angle_gamma   90.00
#
_symmetry.space_group_name_H-M   'P 1'
#
loop_
_entity.id
_entity.type
_entity.pdbx_description
1 polymer ?
#
loop_
_entity_poly.entity_id
_entity_poly.type
_entity_poly.pdbx_seq_one_letter_code
_entity_poly.pdbx_strand_id
1 'polypeptide(L)' 'IRARQVVLAQGAFERPLVFANNDRPGIMLASAVSTYIRRYAVRPGHRLVVFTNNDSGYRAAIDWLEHEGQVEAIVDCRDE' A
#
# COMPACT_ATOMS: atom_id res chain seq x y z
N ILE A 1 -32.04 11.97 -5.01
CA ILE A 1 -32.60 11.27 -3.82
C ILE A 1 -32.86 12.32 -2.74
N ARG A 2 -34.00 12.30 -2.04
CA ARG A 2 -34.31 13.20 -0.90
C ARG A 2 -34.46 12.37 0.37
N ALA A 3 -33.36 12.20 1.10
CA ALA A 3 -33.33 11.37 2.30
C ALA A 3 -33.64 12.21 3.55
N ARG A 4 -34.32 11.62 4.54
CA ARG A 4 -34.54 12.27 5.85
C ARG A 4 -33.27 12.31 6.70
N GLN A 5 -32.38 11.34 6.51
CA GLN A 5 -31.06 11.26 7.14
C GLN A 5 -30.06 10.71 6.12
N VAL A 6 -28.79 11.08 6.27
CA VAL A 6 -27.68 10.64 5.40
C VAL A 6 -26.55 10.15 6.28
N VAL A 7 -25.98 9.00 5.93
CA VAL A 7 -24.75 8.46 6.55
C VAL A 7 -23.65 8.51 5.51
N LEU A 8 -22.51 9.12 5.87
CA LEU A 8 -21.31 9.15 5.03
C LEU A 8 -20.34 8.06 5.49
N ALA A 9 -19.99 7.16 4.57
CA ALA A 9 -19.08 6.03 4.82
C ALA A 9 -18.16 5.81 3.61
N GLN A 10 -17.52 6.87 3.14
CA GLN A 10 -16.75 6.89 1.88
C GLN A 10 -15.35 6.26 2.01
N GLY A 11 -14.94 5.88 3.22
CA GLY A 11 -13.60 5.38 3.51
C GLY A 11 -12.55 6.49 3.46
N ALA A 12 -11.30 6.10 3.22
CA ALA A 12 -10.16 7.00 3.07
C ALA A 12 -9.25 6.50 1.94
N PHE A 13 -8.74 7.44 1.14
CA PHE A 13 -7.72 7.13 0.14
C PHE A 13 -6.33 7.20 0.77
N GLU A 14 -5.48 6.22 0.46
CA GLU A 14 -4.07 6.28 0.79
C GLU A 14 -3.40 7.41 0.00
N ARG A 15 -2.38 8.03 0.61
CA ARG A 15 -1.64 9.14 0.02
C ARG A 15 -0.21 8.69 -0.34
N PRO A 16 0.30 9.06 -1.52
CA PRO A 16 1.70 8.82 -1.84
C PRO A 16 2.62 9.72 -1.02
N LEU A 17 3.86 9.28 -0.84
CA LEU A 17 4.94 10.11 -0.30
C LEU A 17 5.58 10.94 -1.43
N VAL A 18 5.96 12.18 -1.11
CA VAL A 18 6.65 13.07 -2.05
C VAL A 18 8.16 12.88 -1.89
N PHE A 19 8.81 12.37 -2.93
CA PHE A 19 10.25 12.20 -3.00
C PHE A 19 10.72 12.27 -4.46
N ALA A 20 12.02 12.42 -4.70
CA ALA A 20 12.57 12.55 -6.05
C ALA A 20 12.28 11.30 -6.90
N ASN A 21 11.76 11.49 -8.11
CA ASN A 21 11.37 10.41 -9.04
C ASN A 21 10.31 9.44 -8.49
N ASN A 22 9.36 9.93 -7.69
CA ASN A 22 8.27 9.12 -7.13
C ASN A 22 7.18 8.71 -8.13
N ASP A 23 7.42 8.92 -9.42
CA ASP A 23 6.51 8.69 -10.54
C ASP A 23 6.94 7.54 -11.46
N ARG A 24 8.05 6.86 -11.14
CA ARG A 24 8.59 5.77 -11.97
C ARG A 24 7.68 4.52 -11.95
N PRO A 25 7.63 3.75 -13.05
CA PRO A 25 6.97 2.45 -13.06
C PRO A 25 7.50 1.54 -11.96
N GLY A 26 6.59 0.84 -11.28
CA GLY A 26 6.88 0.00 -10.11
C GLY A 26 6.66 0.72 -8.77
N ILE A 27 6.52 2.04 -8.75
CA ILE A 27 6.10 2.77 -7.56
C ILE A 27 4.58 2.67 -7.44
N MET A 28 4.12 2.15 -6.30
CA MET A 28 2.71 1.88 -6.03
C MET A 28 2.36 2.26 -4.60
N LEU A 29 1.08 2.60 -4.36
CA LEU A 29 0.53 2.70 -3.01
C LEU A 29 0.57 1.33 -2.32
N ALA A 30 0.79 1.29 -0.99
CA ALA A 30 0.89 0.03 -0.25
C ALA A 30 -0.43 -0.76 -0.30
N SER A 31 -1.56 -0.07 -0.16
CA SER A 31 -2.90 -0.67 -0.30
C SER A 31 -3.16 -1.22 -1.71
N ALA A 32 -2.57 -0.62 -2.75
CA ALA A 32 -2.68 -1.12 -4.10
C ALA A 32 -1.92 -2.45 -4.23
N VAL A 33 -0.71 -2.55 -3.68
CA VAL A 33 0.06 -3.81 -3.65
C VAL A 33 -0.75 -4.93 -2.97
N SER A 34 -1.27 -4.67 -1.77
CA SER A 34 -2.14 -5.62 -1.06
C SER A 34 -3.39 -5.99 -1.87
N THR A 35 -3.98 -5.03 -2.58
CA THR A 35 -5.15 -5.28 -3.44
C THR A 35 -4.80 -6.19 -4.61
N TYR A 36 -3.69 -5.95 -5.31
CA TYR A 36 -3.24 -6.81 -6.41
C TYR A 36 -3.02 -8.24 -5.96
N ILE A 37 -2.36 -8.42 -4.82
CA ILE A 37 -2.08 -9.75 -4.27
C ILE A 37 -3.37 -10.42 -3.81
N ARG A 38 -4.11 -9.82 -2.87
CA ARG A 38 -5.26 -10.49 -2.23
C ARG A 38 -6.50 -10.59 -3.10
N ARG A 39 -6.76 -9.57 -3.93
CA ARG A 39 -8.00 -9.50 -4.71
C ARG A 39 -7.83 -10.07 -6.11
N TYR A 40 -6.66 -9.88 -6.72
CA TYR A 40 -6.43 -10.24 -8.11
C TYR A 40 -5.45 -11.40 -8.29
N ALA A 41 -4.84 -11.92 -7.21
CA ALA A 41 -3.83 -12.96 -7.27
C ALA A 41 -2.66 -12.61 -8.20
N VAL A 42 -2.32 -11.31 -8.29
CA VAL A 42 -1.20 -10.80 -9.08
C VAL A 42 -0.18 -10.19 -8.14
N ARG A 43 1.07 -10.62 -8.24
CA ARG A 43 2.20 -9.96 -7.58
C ARG A 43 2.83 -8.94 -8.54
N PRO A 44 2.84 -7.63 -8.23
CA PRO A 44 3.39 -6.59 -9.12
C PRO A 44 4.90 -6.66 -9.42
N GLY A 45 5.60 -7.67 -8.93
CA GLY A 45 7.05 -7.85 -9.09
C GLY A 45 7.57 -9.06 -8.32
N HIS A 46 8.89 -9.13 -8.15
CA HIS A 46 9.55 -10.19 -7.36
C HIS A 46 10.21 -9.68 -6.08
N ARG A 47 10.68 -8.42 -6.12
CA ARG A 47 11.37 -7.74 -5.03
C ARG A 47 10.60 -6.48 -4.64
N LEU A 48 10.41 -6.26 -3.34
CA LEU A 48 9.65 -5.14 -2.79
C LEU A 48 10.50 -4.34 -1.82
N VAL A 49 10.48 -3.01 -1.96
CA VAL A 49 10.86 -2.07 -0.90
C VAL A 49 9.60 -1.37 -0.45
N VAL A 50 9.36 -1.30 0.85
CA VAL A 50 8.24 -0.54 1.42
C VAL A 50 8.78 0.74 2.03
N PHE A 51 8.28 1.90 1.61
CA PHE A 51 8.47 3.16 2.32
C PHE A 51 7.16 3.53 3.00
N THR A 52 7.17 3.66 4.33
CA THR A 52 5.96 3.95 5.10
C THR A 52 6.17 4.99 6.20
N ASN A 53 5.07 5.59 6.62
CA ASN A 53 4.99 6.51 7.76
C ASN A 53 3.96 6.06 8.81
N ASN A 54 3.42 4.83 8.67
CA ASN A 54 2.43 4.25 9.55
C ASN A 54 2.38 2.72 9.40
N ASP A 55 1.59 2.03 10.21
CA ASP A 55 1.61 0.57 10.26
C ASP A 55 1.02 -0.12 9.02
N SER A 56 0.24 0.58 8.18
CA SER A 56 -0.37 -0.01 6.98
C SER A 56 0.66 -0.48 5.95
N GLY A 57 1.86 0.11 5.93
CA GLY A 57 2.95 -0.33 5.05
C GLY A 57 3.41 -1.76 5.36
N TYR A 58 3.41 -2.15 6.64
CA TYR A 58 3.75 -3.51 7.05
C TYR A 58 2.75 -4.54 6.52
N ARG A 59 1.48 -4.16 6.34
CA ARG A 59 0.49 -5.07 5.76
C ARG A 59 0.86 -5.47 4.34
N ALA A 60 1.37 -4.53 3.53
CA ALA A 60 1.83 -4.81 2.17
C ALA A 60 3.11 -5.69 2.16
N ALA A 61 4.01 -5.51 3.13
CA ALA A 61 5.17 -6.39 3.28
C ALA A 61 4.76 -7.82 3.63
N ILE A 62 3.81 -7.99 4.57
CA ILE A 62 3.27 -9.29 4.97
C ILE A 62 2.59 -9.96 3.78
N ASP A 63 1.72 -9.24 3.06
CA ASP A 63 1.08 -9.72 1.82
C ASP A 63 2.07 -10.30 0.82
N TRP A 64 3.17 -9.59 0.63
CA TRP A 64 4.22 -9.94 -0.31
C TRP A 64 4.94 -11.23 0.11
N LEU A 65 5.28 -11.35 1.40
CA LEU A 65 5.93 -12.54 1.97
C LEU A 65 5.03 -13.77 1.96
N GLU A 66 3.74 -13.60 2.28
CA GLU A 66 2.74 -14.68 2.25
C GLU A 66 2.58 -15.31 0.85
N HIS A 67 2.99 -14.60 -0.20
CA HIS A 67 2.93 -15.04 -1.59
C HIS A 67 4.32 -15.18 -2.21
N GLU A 68 5.29 -15.69 -1.43
CA GLU A 68 6.64 -16.06 -1.87
C GLU A 68 7.43 -14.92 -2.53
N GLY A 69 7.12 -13.67 -2.18
CA GLY A 69 7.84 -12.50 -2.65
C GLY A 69 9.00 -12.15 -1.73
N GLN A 70 10.03 -11.49 -2.28
CA GLN A 70 11.16 -11.00 -1.49
C GLN A 70 10.94 -9.55 -1.05
N VAL A 71 10.99 -9.27 0.26
CA VAL A 71 11.01 -7.90 0.79
C VAL A 71 12.47 -7.53 1.05
N GLU A 72 12.98 -6.52 0.34
CA GLU A 72 14.36 -6.06 0.40
C GLU A 72 14.60 -5.14 1.61
N ALA A 73 13.64 -4.26 1.88
CA ALA A 73 13.72 -3.30 2.97
C ALA A 73 12.34 -2.74 3.33
N ILE A 74 12.20 -2.36 4.59
CA ILE A 74 11.14 -1.48 5.07
C ILE A 74 11.82 -0.21 5.57
N VAL A 75 11.53 0.90 4.90
CA VAL A 75 11.95 2.25 5.29
C VAL A 75 10.78 2.85 6.06
N ASP A 76 10.86 2.87 7.38
CA ASP A 76 9.89 3.53 8.25
C ASP A 76 10.44 4.92 8.62
N CYS A 77 9.67 5.99 8.40
CA CYS A 77 10.12 7.35 8.72
C CYS A 77 9.88 7.78 10.16
N ARG A 78 9.30 6.90 10.99
CA ARG A 78 9.10 7.17 12.42
C ARG A 78 10.39 6.86 13.17
N ASP A 79 10.70 7.67 14.18
CA ASP A 79 11.76 7.38 15.13
C ASP A 79 11.34 6.22 16.06
N GLU A 80 12.31 5.63 16.78
CA GLU A 80 12.05 4.64 17.86
C GLU A 80 11.12 5.20 18.95
#